data_AF-A0A1B2HE24-F1
#
_entry.id   AF-A0A1B2HE24-F1
#
_cell.length_a   1.000
_cell.length_b   1.000
_cell.length_c   1.000
_cell.angle_alpha   90.00
_cell.angle_beta   90.00
_cell.angle_gamma   90.00
#
_symmetry.space_group_name_H-M   'P 1'
#
loop_
_entity.id
_entity.type
_entity.pdbx_description
1 polymer ?
#
loop_
_entity_poly.entity_id
_entity_poly.type
_entity_poly.pdbx_seq_one_letter_code
_entity_poly.pdbx_strand_id
1 'polypeptide(L)'
;MATPEEIRQRVEEADTARSARRAAAAQQVGELAGRRAAIVERLAEVERELGEVLADAQHVIDVDELAAFTDLKPSDLTGWLVARKPGRGKRKKAVTTTGASGDTRSISGPRTPAPEQRSNSREGSTAAGTDVPEPLVAHAS
;
A
#
# COMPACT_ATOMS: atom_id res chain seq x y z
N MET A 1 17.58 -42.52 -7.37
CA MET A 1 18.06 -41.13 -7.21
C MET A 1 17.53 -40.33 -8.38
N ALA A 2 17.05 -39.10 -8.13
CA ALA A 2 16.64 -38.22 -9.23
C ALA A 2 17.86 -37.69 -9.97
N THR A 3 17.77 -37.61 -11.30
CA THR A 3 18.85 -37.02 -12.10
C THR A 3 18.91 -35.50 -11.88
N PRO A 4 20.06 -34.84 -12.08
CA PRO A 4 20.18 -33.39 -11.96
C PRO A 4 19.15 -32.62 -12.83
N GLU A 5 18.83 -33.15 -14.00
CA GLU A 5 17.87 -32.61 -14.95
C GLU A 5 16.43 -32.68 -14.39
N GLU A 6 16.05 -33.79 -13.78
CA GLU A 6 14.76 -33.93 -13.09
C GLU A 6 14.63 -32.98 -11.91
N ILE A 7 15.71 -32.73 -11.17
CA ILE A 7 15.72 -31.77 -10.06
C ILE A 7 15.51 -30.35 -10.59
N ARG A 8 16.21 -29.95 -11.66
CA ARG A 8 16.03 -28.63 -12.29
C ARG A 8 14.60 -28.43 -12.77
N GLN A 9 14.05 -29.42 -13.47
CA GLN A 9 12.69 -29.35 -13.99
C GLN A 9 11.66 -29.17 -12.86
N ARG A 10 11.77 -29.94 -11.78
CA ARG A 10 10.85 -29.83 -10.63
C ARG A 10 10.91 -28.46 -9.96
N VAL A 11 12.08 -27.84 -9.87
CA VAL A 11 12.23 -26.49 -9.29
C VAL A 11 11.61 -25.44 -10.20
N GLU A 12 11.85 -25.53 -11.51
CA GLU A 12 11.29 -24.60 -12.49
C GLU A 12 9.76 -24.66 -12.54
N GLU A 13 9.19 -25.86 -12.52
CA GLU A 13 7.73 -26.07 -12.45
C GLU A 13 7.15 -25.47 -11.16
N ALA A 14 7.80 -25.71 -10.02
CA ALA A 14 7.37 -25.18 -8.74
C ALA A 14 7.46 -23.64 -8.68
N ASP A 15 8.52 -23.05 -9.22
CA ASP A 15 8.68 -21.59 -9.26
C ASP A 15 7.70 -20.94 -10.24
N THR A 16 7.46 -21.56 -11.40
CA THR A 16 6.43 -21.11 -12.35
C THR A 16 5.04 -21.12 -11.71
N ALA A 17 4.67 -22.21 -11.02
CA ALA A 17 3.39 -22.29 -10.33
C ALA A 17 3.27 -21.28 -9.17
N ARG A 18 4.38 -20.96 -8.50
CA ARG A 18 4.42 -19.96 -7.43
C ARG A 18 4.31 -18.54 -8.00
N SER A 19 5.08 -18.22 -9.03
CA SER A 19 5.08 -16.90 -9.67
C SER A 19 3.74 -16.60 -10.33
N ALA A 20 3.11 -17.57 -10.99
CA ALA A 20 1.75 -17.44 -11.54
C ALA A 20 0.72 -17.06 -10.46
N ARG A 21 0.76 -17.74 -9.30
CA ARG A 21 -0.13 -17.42 -8.17
C ARG A 21 0.12 -16.02 -7.61
N ARG A 22 1.39 -15.62 -7.48
CA ARG A 22 1.75 -14.26 -7.03
C ARG A 22 1.28 -13.19 -8.01
N ALA A 23 1.45 -13.43 -9.31
CA ALA A 23 1.01 -12.51 -10.36
C ALA A 23 -0.52 -12.34 -10.32
N ALA A 24 -1.27 -13.44 -10.25
CA ALA A 24 -2.74 -13.40 -10.15
C ALA A 24 -3.21 -12.62 -8.90
N ALA A 25 -2.60 -12.86 -7.74
CA ALA A 25 -2.93 -12.13 -6.52
C ALA A 25 -2.61 -10.63 -6.63
N ALA A 26 -1.43 -10.28 -7.16
CA ALA A 26 -1.03 -8.89 -7.35
C ALA A 26 -1.98 -8.15 -8.33
N GLN A 27 -2.41 -8.83 -9.39
CA GLN A 27 -3.37 -8.29 -10.34
C GLN A 27 -4.72 -8.00 -9.65
N GLN A 28 -5.27 -8.95 -8.91
CA GLN A 28 -6.55 -8.76 -8.21
C GLN A 28 -6.49 -7.62 -7.19
N VAL A 29 -5.40 -7.52 -6.43
CA VAL A 29 -5.20 -6.43 -5.47
C VAL A 29 -5.08 -5.09 -6.19
N GLY A 30 -4.33 -5.02 -7.30
CA GLY A 30 -4.20 -3.81 -8.11
C GLY A 30 -5.55 -3.33 -8.65
N GLU A 31 -6.36 -4.23 -9.21
CA GLU A 31 -7.69 -3.93 -9.72
C GLU A 31 -8.64 -3.44 -8.60
N LEU A 32 -8.61 -4.08 -7.43
CA LEU A 32 -9.41 -3.66 -6.27
C LEU A 32 -8.95 -2.29 -5.74
N ALA A 33 -7.64 -2.04 -5.67
CA ALA A 33 -7.10 -0.76 -5.25
C ALA A 33 -7.52 0.37 -6.21
N GLY A 34 -7.46 0.12 -7.52
CA GLY A 34 -7.94 1.05 -8.55
C GLY A 34 -9.42 1.37 -8.40
N ARG A 35 -10.27 0.35 -8.23
CA ARG A 35 -11.71 0.55 -7.98
C ARG A 35 -11.96 1.33 -6.69
N ARG A 36 -11.22 1.04 -5.62
CA ARG A 36 -11.33 1.76 -4.35
C ARG A 36 -10.97 3.23 -4.53
N ALA A 37 -9.91 3.55 -5.27
CA ALA A 37 -9.51 4.92 -5.53
C ALA A 37 -10.62 5.70 -6.27
N ALA A 38 -11.19 5.11 -7.32
CA ALA A 38 -12.29 5.71 -8.06
C ALA A 38 -13.53 5.95 -7.18
N ILE A 39 -13.88 5.00 -6.30
CA ILE A 39 -15.00 5.17 -5.35
C ILE A 39 -14.71 6.31 -4.37
N VAL A 40 -13.50 6.41 -3.85
CA VAL A 40 -13.11 7.49 -2.93
C VAL A 40 -13.18 8.86 -3.61
N GLU A 41 -12.75 8.96 -4.86
CA GLU A 41 -12.87 10.21 -5.64
C GLU A 41 -14.34 10.59 -5.84
N ARG A 42 -15.19 9.64 -6.24
CA ARG A 42 -16.62 9.90 -6.41
C ARG A 42 -17.30 10.24 -5.08
N LEU A 43 -16.92 9.59 -3.99
CA LEU A 43 -17.42 9.91 -2.66
C LEU A 43 -17.06 11.35 -2.27
N ALA A 44 -15.80 11.76 -2.48
CA ALA A 44 -15.37 13.12 -2.18
C ALA A 44 -16.13 14.18 -2.99
N GLU A 45 -16.50 13.87 -4.24
CA GLU A 45 -17.36 14.73 -5.05
C GLU A 45 -18.77 14.85 -4.47
N VAL A 46 -19.40 13.71 -4.11
CA VAL A 46 -20.73 13.69 -3.48
C VAL A 46 -20.71 14.45 -2.14
N GLU A 47 -19.69 14.25 -1.31
CA GLU A 47 -19.56 14.96 -0.03
C GLU A 47 -19.41 16.48 -0.22
N ARG A 48 -18.74 16.91 -1.29
CA ARG A 48 -18.67 18.33 -1.65
C ARG A 48 -20.04 18.88 -2.07
N GLU A 49 -20.75 18.16 -2.93
CA GLU A 49 -22.12 18.53 -3.35
C GLU A 49 -23.08 18.60 -2.15
N LEU A 50 -23.00 17.62 -1.24
CA LEU A 50 -23.75 17.64 0.02
C LEU A 50 -23.43 18.88 0.85
N GLY A 51 -22.15 19.23 1.00
CA GLY A 51 -21.74 20.44 1.71
C GLY A 51 -22.25 21.73 1.06
N GLU A 52 -22.37 21.77 -0.27
CA GLU A 52 -22.95 22.90 -1.02
C GLU A 52 -24.45 23.02 -0.75
N VAL A 53 -25.20 21.94 -0.96
CA VAL A 53 -26.65 21.90 -0.73
C VAL A 53 -26.98 22.22 0.74
N LEU A 54 -26.20 21.71 1.69
CA LEU A 54 -26.40 22.00 3.12
C LEU A 54 -26.13 23.46 3.47
N ALA A 55 -25.16 24.10 2.81
CA ALA A 55 -24.88 25.52 3.04
C ALA A 55 -26.00 26.38 2.48
N ASP A 56 -26.55 25.98 1.34
CA ASP A 56 -27.71 26.65 0.76
C ASP A 56 -28.97 26.36 1.59
N ALA A 57 -29.15 25.18 2.19
CA ALA A 57 -30.33 24.87 3.00
C ALA A 57 -30.35 25.59 4.37
N GLN A 58 -29.21 26.01 4.91
CA GLN A 58 -29.07 26.59 6.26
C GLN A 58 -29.90 27.85 6.54
N HIS A 59 -30.33 28.57 5.51
CA HIS A 59 -31.21 29.74 5.68
C HIS A 59 -32.70 29.37 5.76
N VAL A 60 -33.04 28.12 5.48
CA VAL A 60 -34.41 27.60 5.46
C VAL A 60 -34.65 26.61 6.59
N ILE A 61 -33.66 25.76 6.88
CA ILE A 61 -33.76 24.67 7.86
C ILE A 61 -32.46 24.55 8.66
N ASP A 62 -32.60 24.42 9.97
CA ASP A 62 -31.47 24.23 10.88
C ASP A 62 -30.89 22.81 10.77
N VAL A 63 -29.63 22.64 11.15
CA VAL A 63 -28.91 21.35 11.05
C VAL A 63 -29.58 20.25 11.87
N ASP A 64 -30.09 20.58 13.06
CA ASP A 64 -30.75 19.61 13.95
C ASP A 64 -32.11 19.16 13.38
N GLU A 65 -32.83 20.07 12.75
CA GLU A 65 -34.11 19.77 12.09
C GLU A 65 -33.90 18.90 10.85
N LEU A 66 -32.89 19.24 10.04
CA LEU A 66 -32.55 18.45 8.85
C LEU A 66 -32.04 17.04 9.23
N ALA A 67 -31.29 16.91 10.31
CA ALA A 67 -30.89 15.62 10.86
C ALA A 67 -32.11 14.76 11.24
N ALA A 68 -33.12 15.36 11.87
CA ALA A 68 -34.35 14.67 12.24
C ALA A 68 -35.17 14.19 11.02
N PHE A 69 -35.17 14.95 9.91
CA PHE A 69 -35.90 14.55 8.70
C PHE A 69 -35.18 13.54 7.81
N THR A 70 -33.85 13.48 7.90
CA THR A 70 -33.03 12.64 7.00
C THR A 70 -32.47 11.39 7.69
N ASP A 71 -32.74 11.23 8.99
CA ASP A 71 -32.15 10.19 9.84
C ASP A 71 -30.61 10.20 9.84
N LEU A 72 -30.01 11.36 9.54
CA LEU A 72 -28.57 11.56 9.54
C LEU A 72 -28.10 12.13 10.88
N LYS A 73 -26.84 11.87 11.24
CA LYS A 73 -26.26 12.45 12.45
C LYS A 73 -25.94 13.93 12.22
N PRO A 74 -26.22 14.83 13.18
CA PRO A 74 -25.81 16.22 13.09
C PRO A 74 -24.28 16.39 12.91
N SER A 75 -23.48 15.45 13.44
CA SER A 75 -22.03 15.44 13.26
C SER A 75 -21.60 15.31 11.81
N ASP A 76 -22.33 14.51 11.02
CA ASP A 76 -21.97 14.19 9.64
C ASP A 76 -22.33 15.37 8.74
N LEU A 77 -23.52 15.96 8.96
CA LEU A 77 -23.95 17.20 8.30
C LEU A 77 -23.00 18.37 8.59
N THR A 78 -22.62 18.53 9.86
CA THR A 78 -21.65 19.56 10.26
C THR A 78 -20.27 19.28 9.65
N GLY A 79 -19.88 18.00 9.56
CA GLY A 79 -18.65 17.56 8.91
C GLY A 79 -18.57 17.98 7.44
N TRP A 80 -19.62 17.74 6.66
CA TRP A 80 -19.69 18.14 5.25
C TRP A 80 -19.70 19.66 5.07
N LEU A 81 -20.38 20.39 5.96
CA LEU A 81 -20.35 21.86 5.98
C LEU A 81 -18.96 22.44 6.25
N VAL A 82 -18.22 21.85 7.19
CA VAL A 82 -16.86 22.27 7.52
C VAL A 82 -15.88 21.88 6.41
N ALA A 83 -16.03 20.68 5.82
CA ALA A 83 -15.18 20.21 4.72
C ALA A 83 -15.28 21.09 3.46
N ARG A 84 -16.45 21.71 3.22
CA ARG A 84 -16.63 22.69 2.14
C ARG A 84 -15.78 23.95 2.31
N LYS A 85 -15.47 24.39 3.53
CA LYS A 85 -14.75 25.67 3.73
C LYS A 85 -13.40 25.57 3.00
N PRO A 86 -13.18 26.36 1.93
CA PRO A 86 -11.93 26.31 1.18
C PRO A 86 -10.81 26.64 2.16
N GLY A 87 -9.93 25.67 2.40
CA GLY A 87 -8.83 25.80 3.34
C GLY A 87 -8.08 27.09 3.05
N ARG A 88 -8.22 28.06 3.95
CA ARG A 88 -7.61 29.38 3.83
C ARG A 88 -6.08 29.21 3.86
N GLY A 89 -5.49 29.11 2.66
CA GLY A 89 -4.08 29.29 2.33
C GLY A 89 -3.04 28.65 3.26
N LYS A 90 -2.46 27.52 2.83
CA LYS A 90 -1.01 27.31 3.00
C LYS A 90 -0.34 27.17 1.64
N ARG A 91 0.11 28.34 1.16
CA ARG A 91 1.00 28.54 0.01
C ARG A 91 2.22 27.62 0.16
N LYS A 92 2.38 26.62 -0.72
CA LYS A 92 3.62 25.82 -0.79
C LYS A 92 4.76 26.76 -1.17
N LYS A 93 5.78 26.85 -0.30
CA LYS A 93 7.06 27.48 -0.59
C LYS A 93 7.74 26.61 -1.65
N ALA A 94 8.00 27.16 -2.83
CA ALA A 94 8.78 26.48 -3.87
C ALA A 94 10.18 26.18 -3.32
N VAL A 95 10.60 24.91 -3.36
CA VAL A 95 12.00 24.54 -3.20
C VAL A 95 12.63 24.70 -4.58
N THR A 96 13.39 25.77 -4.76
CA THR A 96 14.27 25.98 -5.91
C THR A 96 15.45 25.00 -5.79
N THR A 97 15.42 23.89 -6.52
CA THR A 97 16.64 23.12 -6.80
C THR A 97 17.40 23.84 -7.91
N THR A 98 18.39 24.64 -7.52
CA THR A 98 19.41 25.17 -8.43
C THR A 98 20.25 23.99 -8.91
N GLY A 99 19.99 23.54 -10.14
CA GLY A 99 20.86 22.60 -10.85
C GLY A 99 22.23 23.24 -11.06
N ALA A 100 23.26 22.62 -10.48
CA ALA A 100 24.64 23.02 -10.67
C ALA A 100 25.07 22.69 -12.10
N SER A 101 25.54 23.74 -12.77
CA SER A 101 26.15 23.75 -14.09
C SER A 101 27.21 22.67 -14.26
N GLY A 102 27.18 21.98 -15.39
CA GLY A 102 28.31 21.21 -15.87
C GLY A 102 29.42 22.14 -16.36
N ASP A 103 30.68 21.75 -16.13
CA ASP A 103 31.75 21.95 -17.10
C ASP A 103 32.97 21.05 -16.81
N THR A 104 33.63 20.66 -17.91
CA THR A 104 35.01 20.15 -18.06
C THR A 104 35.43 18.75 -17.59
N ARG A 105 35.43 17.82 -18.56
CA ARG A 105 36.64 17.20 -19.15
C ARG A 105 37.76 16.75 -18.19
N SER A 106 37.88 15.44 -17.98
CA SER A 106 39.21 14.80 -17.99
C SER A 106 39.13 13.30 -18.35
N ILE A 107 39.95 12.92 -19.32
CA ILE A 107 40.18 11.58 -19.83
C ILE A 107 41.24 10.92 -18.96
N SER A 108 41.06 9.66 -18.53
CA SER A 108 42.13 8.63 -18.49
C SER A 108 41.66 7.27 -17.94
N GLY A 109 41.76 6.24 -18.79
CA GLY A 109 42.43 4.97 -18.46
C GLY A 109 41.59 3.81 -17.87
N PRO A 110 41.66 2.60 -18.44
CA PRO A 110 41.02 1.41 -17.88
C PRO A 110 41.91 0.80 -16.80
N ARG A 111 41.31 0.37 -15.67
CA ARG A 111 41.98 -0.49 -14.68
C ARG A 111 41.14 -1.71 -14.32
N THR A 112 41.75 -2.84 -14.65
CA THR A 112 41.46 -4.25 -14.39
C THR A 112 41.04 -4.54 -12.93
N PRO A 113 40.15 -5.53 -12.69
CA PRO A 113 39.75 -5.93 -11.35
C PRO A 113 40.82 -6.81 -10.67
N ALA A 114 41.04 -6.61 -9.38
CA ALA A 114 41.81 -7.52 -8.53
C ALA A 114 40.92 -8.09 -7.40
N PRO A 115 41.02 -9.39 -7.09
CA PRO A 115 40.13 -10.11 -6.16
C PRO A 115 40.68 -10.14 -4.72
N GLU A 116 39.88 -10.75 -3.84
CA GLU A 116 40.17 -11.23 -2.49
C GLU A 116 39.90 -10.28 -1.32
N GLN A 117 38.89 -10.61 -0.51
CA GLN A 117 39.19 -11.05 0.85
C GLN A 117 38.09 -11.93 1.42
N ARG A 118 38.47 -13.18 1.70
CA ARG A 118 37.76 -14.11 2.57
C ARG A 118 37.69 -13.53 3.98
N SER A 119 36.56 -13.71 4.65
CA SER A 119 36.50 -13.76 6.10
C SER A 119 35.42 -14.76 6.49
N ASN A 120 35.86 -16.01 6.66
CA ASN A 120 35.20 -17.00 7.49
C ASN A 120 35.47 -16.65 8.96
N SER A 121 34.43 -16.59 9.78
CA SER A 121 34.36 -16.99 11.21
C SER A 121 32.88 -16.82 11.59
N ARG A 122 32.04 -17.87 11.59
CA ARG A 122 31.95 -19.03 12.51
C ARG A 122 31.78 -18.61 13.97
N GLU A 123 30.53 -18.64 14.42
CA GLU A 123 30.00 -19.20 15.68
C GLU A 123 28.51 -18.80 15.72
N GLY A 124 27.52 -19.68 15.81
CA GLY A 124 27.39 -20.79 16.74
C GLY A 124 26.24 -20.44 17.69
N SER A 125 24.99 -20.76 17.33
CA SER A 125 23.90 -20.78 18.30
C SER A 125 22.88 -21.84 17.93
N THR A 126 23.04 -22.98 18.57
CA THR A 126 22.10 -24.11 18.61
C THR A 126 21.16 -23.92 19.81
N ALA A 127 19.87 -23.83 19.53
CA ALA A 127 18.78 -24.22 20.46
C ALA A 127 17.75 -24.93 19.56
N ALA A 128 17.64 -26.27 19.59
CA ALA A 128 16.78 -27.01 20.53
C ALA A 128 15.42 -26.30 20.63
N GLY A 129 14.37 -26.66 19.89
CA GLY A 129 13.83 -27.99 19.72
C GLY A 129 12.77 -28.22 20.80
N THR A 130 11.49 -28.11 20.47
CA THR A 130 10.42 -28.95 21.03
C THR A 130 9.25 -28.96 20.05
N ASP A 131 9.15 -30.09 19.40
CA ASP A 131 8.01 -30.65 18.69
C ASP A 131 6.93 -31.01 19.73
N VAL A 132 5.67 -30.65 19.48
CA VAL A 132 4.52 -31.26 20.16
C VAL A 132 3.45 -31.57 19.10
N PRO A 133 3.24 -32.86 18.77
CA PRO A 133 2.09 -33.30 17.99
C PRO A 133 0.86 -33.40 18.91
N GLU A 134 -0.26 -32.83 18.50
CA GLU A 134 -1.54 -33.04 19.19
C GLU A 134 -2.23 -34.31 18.63
N PRO A 135 -2.57 -35.30 19.48
CA PRO A 135 -3.18 -36.54 19.05
C PRO A 135 -4.71 -36.47 18.96
N LEU A 136 -5.23 -37.16 17.94
CA LEU A 136 -6.60 -37.65 17.84
C LEU A 136 -7.07 -38.31 19.15
N VAL A 137 -8.23 -37.88 19.65
CA VAL A 137 -9.05 -38.70 20.55
C VAL A 137 -10.48 -38.75 20.00
N ALA A 138 -10.85 -39.95 19.53
CA ALA A 138 -12.24 -40.36 19.33
C ALA A 138 -12.69 -41.12 20.59
N HIS A 139 -13.90 -40.82 21.10
CA HIS A 139 -14.84 -41.72 21.81
C HIS A 139 -16.09 -40.86 22.12
N ALA A 140 -17.22 -41.05 21.45
CA ALA A 140 -18.27 -42.04 21.73
C ALA A 140 -19.05 -41.76 23.04
N SER A 141 -20.26 -41.22 22.90
CA SER A 141 -21.50 -41.64 23.57
C SER A 141 -22.70 -40.97 22.90
#